data_AF-A0A7X6JCF7-F1
#
_entry.id   AF-A0A7X6JCF7-F1
#
_cell.length_a   1.000
_cell.length_b   1.000
_cell.length_c   1.000
_cell.angle_alpha   90.00
_cell.angle_beta   90.00
_cell.angle_gamma   90.00
#
_symmetry.space_group_name_H-M   'P 1'
#
loop_
_entity.id
_entity.type
_entity.pdbx_description
1 polymer ?
#
loop_
_entity_poly.entity_id
_entity_poly.type
_entity_poly.pdbx_seq_one_letter_code
_entity_poly.pdbx_strand_id
1 'polypeptide(L)'
;MAGSHQDSAPSNVPRKGRRYAIVPASAGNHFLAAVDGNRNTNGTLFYSTDGEWAQGDLTKDIAYTLYYANFNAPRVEIQLQPLQLNGGIADIDINIDSLTPEGTEISFEVQINGVWKALGPNNIDLLIGLPPLLPFRIVLLGTMDVMPGFGAGIRSQTLTSRPRADYKHISTARILPAACKTVTVATRLEYWEAARHTHVCKLLTGDTFATVVNANSFSDEKTPDPAAIVRTYVFNIPDGLTKFKIQQEGTTDNVLVTYHVAERYDLSYSN
;
A
#
# COMPACT_ATOMS: atom_id res chain seq x y z
N MET A 1 8.77 -2.93 -55.27
CA MET A 1 9.34 -3.08 -53.91
C MET A 1 8.16 -3.37 -52.98
N ALA A 2 8.06 -4.58 -52.44
CA ALA A 2 7.03 -4.93 -51.47
C ALA A 2 7.52 -4.47 -50.08
N GLY A 3 6.97 -3.36 -49.59
CA GLY A 3 7.20 -2.91 -48.22
C GLY A 3 6.33 -3.71 -47.27
N SER A 4 6.93 -4.35 -46.26
CA SER A 4 6.19 -4.94 -45.14
C SER A 4 5.68 -3.80 -44.27
N HIS A 5 4.38 -3.52 -44.31
CA HIS A 5 3.75 -2.64 -43.33
C HIS A 5 3.63 -3.39 -42.01
N GLN A 6 4.30 -2.86 -40.98
CA GLN A 6 4.21 -3.35 -39.61
C GLN A 6 3.14 -2.52 -38.90
N ASP A 7 1.99 -3.12 -38.66
CA ASP A 7 0.90 -2.49 -37.90
C ASP A 7 1.05 -2.83 -36.41
N SER A 8 1.24 -1.80 -35.58
CA SER A 8 1.24 -1.94 -34.14
C SER A 8 -0.21 -1.92 -33.65
N ALA A 9 -0.80 -3.10 -33.44
CA ALA A 9 -2.13 -3.20 -32.89
C ALA A 9 -2.20 -2.45 -31.53
N PRO A 10 -3.20 -1.57 -31.31
CA PRO A 10 -3.43 -0.98 -29.99
C PRO A 10 -3.68 -2.08 -28.95
N SER A 11 -3.52 -1.74 -27.66
CA SER A 11 -3.32 -2.61 -26.48
C SER A 11 -4.44 -3.62 -26.12
N ASN A 12 -5.22 -4.07 -27.09
CA ASN A 12 -6.31 -5.00 -26.95
C ASN A 12 -5.75 -6.42 -27.06
N VAL A 13 -5.23 -6.95 -25.95
CA VAL A 13 -4.70 -8.32 -25.90
C VAL A 13 -5.77 -9.31 -26.41
N PRO A 14 -5.48 -10.11 -27.45
CA PRO A 14 -6.36 -11.18 -27.89
C PRO A 14 -6.70 -12.10 -26.71
N ARG A 15 -8.00 -12.26 -26.43
CA ARG A 15 -8.51 -13.13 -25.39
C ARG A 15 -8.51 -14.57 -25.87
N LYS A 16 -8.06 -15.47 -25.00
CA LYS A 16 -8.03 -16.91 -25.27
C LYS A 16 -9.41 -17.44 -25.67
N GLY A 17 -9.44 -18.32 -26.67
CA GLY A 17 -10.65 -19.02 -27.12
C GLY A 17 -11.59 -18.21 -28.02
N ARG A 18 -11.22 -16.98 -28.41
CA ARG A 18 -12.02 -16.17 -29.34
C ARG A 18 -11.47 -16.24 -30.76
N ARG A 19 -12.38 -16.13 -31.74
CA ARG A 19 -12.03 -15.96 -33.15
C ARG A 19 -11.86 -14.48 -33.45
N TYR A 20 -10.80 -14.14 -34.15
CA TYR A 20 -10.48 -12.78 -34.57
C TYR A 20 -10.49 -12.72 -36.10
N ALA A 21 -10.88 -11.57 -36.65
CA ALA A 21 -10.82 -11.29 -38.08
C ALA A 21 -9.81 -10.15 -38.33
N ILE A 22 -9.01 -10.30 -39.38
CA ILE A 22 -8.16 -9.22 -39.90
C ILE A 22 -8.92 -8.61 -41.07
N VAL A 23 -9.33 -7.34 -40.94
CA VAL A 23 -10.13 -6.63 -41.94
C VAL A 23 -9.31 -5.45 -42.49
N PRO A 24 -8.50 -5.66 -43.53
CA PRO A 24 -7.81 -4.57 -44.20
C PRO A 24 -8.80 -3.77 -45.05
N ALA A 25 -8.92 -2.47 -44.78
CA ALA A 25 -9.73 -1.55 -45.56
C ALA A 25 -8.89 -0.33 -45.98
N SER A 26 -8.96 0.06 -47.25
CA SER A 26 -8.30 1.26 -47.75
C SER A 26 -9.14 1.94 -48.82
N ALA A 27 -9.05 3.27 -48.88
CA ALA A 27 -9.68 4.09 -49.93
C ALA A 27 -8.85 4.14 -51.23
N GLY A 28 -7.63 3.59 -51.22
CA GLY A 28 -6.72 3.55 -52.37
C GLY A 28 -6.73 2.19 -53.09
N ASN A 29 -6.07 2.12 -54.25
CA ASN A 29 -5.86 0.87 -54.96
C ASN A 29 -4.68 0.10 -54.32
N HIS A 30 -4.99 -0.95 -53.55
CA HIS A 30 -3.99 -1.80 -52.90
C HIS A 30 -4.21 -3.26 -53.28
N PHE A 31 -3.11 -4.02 -53.27
CA PHE A 31 -3.13 -5.46 -53.42
C PHE A 31 -2.70 -6.11 -52.11
N LEU A 32 -3.42 -7.16 -51.71
CA LEU A 32 -3.01 -8.05 -50.63
C LEU A 32 -2.47 -9.33 -51.24
N ALA A 33 -1.34 -9.80 -50.72
CA ALA A 33 -0.83 -11.10 -51.09
C ALA A 33 -1.76 -12.19 -50.55
N ALA A 34 -2.23 -13.07 -51.43
CA ALA A 34 -2.99 -14.26 -51.10
C ALA A 34 -2.20 -15.50 -51.51
N VAL A 35 -2.39 -16.60 -50.78
CA VAL A 35 -1.80 -17.90 -51.06
C VAL A 35 -2.90 -18.83 -51.54
N ASP A 36 -2.64 -19.52 -52.64
CA ASP A 36 -3.53 -20.56 -53.15
C ASP A 36 -3.37 -21.86 -52.34
N GLY A 37 -4.48 -22.49 -52.00
CA GLY A 37 -4.53 -23.68 -51.15
C GLY A 37 -4.82 -23.31 -49.70
N ASN A 38 -5.99 -23.72 -49.21
CA ASN A 38 -6.46 -23.44 -47.86
C ASN A 38 -5.60 -24.17 -46.82
N ARG A 39 -4.63 -23.45 -46.27
CA ARG A 39 -3.77 -23.94 -45.19
C ARG A 39 -4.44 -23.72 -43.83
N ASN A 40 -5.31 -22.72 -43.73
CA ASN A 40 -6.04 -22.38 -42.50
C ASN A 40 -7.40 -23.09 -42.45
N THR A 41 -7.39 -24.38 -42.14
CA THR A 41 -8.58 -25.25 -42.08
C THR A 41 -9.70 -24.77 -41.14
N ASN A 42 -9.42 -23.84 -40.24
CA ASN A 42 -10.36 -23.27 -39.27
C ASN A 42 -10.76 -21.81 -39.55
N GLY A 43 -10.34 -21.23 -40.69
CA GLY A 43 -10.65 -19.87 -41.12
C GLY A 43 -11.23 -19.81 -42.53
N THR A 44 -11.78 -18.66 -42.92
CA THR A 44 -12.26 -18.40 -44.28
C THR A 44 -11.93 -16.97 -44.65
N LEU A 45 -11.38 -16.78 -45.85
CA LEU A 45 -11.20 -15.46 -46.43
C LEU A 45 -12.56 -14.93 -46.86
N PHE A 46 -12.90 -13.73 -46.41
CA PHE A 46 -14.08 -13.02 -46.89
C PHE A 46 -13.63 -11.76 -47.62
N TYR A 47 -14.21 -11.51 -48.79
CA TYR A 47 -14.04 -10.25 -49.51
C TYR A 47 -15.43 -9.69 -49.88
N SER A 48 -15.53 -8.36 -49.97
CA SER A 48 -16.74 -7.66 -50.38
C SER A 48 -16.36 -6.63 -51.43
N THR A 49 -17.18 -6.54 -52.47
CA THR A 49 -17.13 -5.48 -53.48
C THR A 49 -18.31 -4.54 -53.25
N ASP A 50 -18.23 -3.33 -53.80
CA ASP A 50 -19.20 -2.25 -53.57
C ASP A 50 -20.67 -2.74 -53.61
N GLY A 51 -21.37 -2.58 -52.48
CA GLY A 51 -22.78 -2.91 -52.31
C GLY A 51 -23.14 -4.37 -51.98
N GLU A 52 -22.18 -5.31 -51.99
CA GLU A 52 -22.47 -6.74 -51.84
C GLU A 52 -22.07 -7.33 -50.48
N TRP A 53 -22.83 -8.35 -50.05
CA TRP A 53 -22.52 -9.13 -48.85
C TRP A 53 -21.18 -9.85 -48.99
N ALA A 54 -20.43 -9.96 -47.89
CA ALA A 54 -19.10 -10.56 -47.90
C ALA A 54 -19.16 -12.02 -48.38
N GLN A 55 -18.49 -12.30 -49.51
CA GLN A 55 -18.43 -13.63 -50.10
C GLN A 55 -17.22 -14.39 -49.58
N GLY A 56 -17.43 -15.63 -49.13
CA GLY A 56 -16.37 -16.50 -48.64
C GLY A 56 -15.60 -17.17 -49.77
N ASP A 57 -14.27 -17.06 -49.77
CA ASP A 57 -13.36 -17.84 -50.59
C ASP A 57 -12.76 -18.96 -49.73
N LEU A 58 -13.04 -20.21 -50.08
CA LEU A 58 -12.52 -21.40 -49.40
C LEU A 58 -11.20 -21.90 -50.01
N THR A 59 -10.74 -21.28 -51.09
CA THR A 59 -9.58 -21.73 -51.88
C THR A 59 -8.31 -20.91 -51.62
N LYS A 60 -8.46 -19.73 -51.00
CA LYS A 60 -7.37 -18.77 -50.78
C LYS A 60 -7.33 -18.29 -49.32
N ASP A 61 -6.11 -18.05 -48.86
CA ASP A 61 -5.82 -17.42 -47.56
C ASP A 61 -5.03 -16.12 -47.77
N ILE A 62 -5.28 -15.09 -46.94
CA ILE A 62 -4.41 -13.91 -46.90
C ILE A 62 -3.05 -14.30 -46.32
N ALA A 63 -1.97 -13.88 -46.98
CA ALA A 63 -0.62 -14.02 -46.46
C ALA A 63 -0.39 -12.96 -45.36
N TYR A 64 -0.33 -13.39 -44.10
CA TYR A 64 0.01 -12.52 -42.97
C TYR A 64 0.93 -13.22 -41.98
N THR A 65 1.60 -12.43 -41.15
CA THR A 65 2.34 -12.90 -39.99
C THR A 65 1.97 -11.99 -38.83
N LEU A 66 1.48 -12.58 -37.74
CA LEU A 66 1.24 -11.86 -36.49
C LEU A 66 2.46 -12.00 -35.61
N TYR A 67 2.98 -10.87 -35.15
CA TYR A 67 4.01 -10.82 -34.13
C TYR A 67 3.35 -10.65 -32.77
N TYR A 68 3.65 -11.57 -31.86
CA TYR A 68 3.22 -11.52 -30.46
C TYR A 68 4.41 -11.79 -29.55
N ALA A 69 4.30 -11.37 -28.29
CA ALA A 69 5.30 -11.70 -27.29
C ALA A 69 5.24 -13.21 -27.00
N ASN A 70 6.41 -13.84 -26.91
CA ASN A 70 6.57 -15.19 -26.39
C ASN A 70 7.47 -15.12 -25.15
N PHE A 71 7.00 -15.70 -24.06
CA PHE A 71 7.70 -15.74 -22.78
C PHE A 71 8.31 -17.12 -22.55
N ASN A 72 9.58 -17.14 -22.15
CA ASN A 72 10.36 -18.37 -22.04
C ASN A 72 9.84 -19.37 -20.98
N ALA A 73 9.10 -18.89 -19.99
CA ALA A 73 8.54 -19.72 -18.93
C ALA A 73 7.21 -19.13 -18.46
N PRO A 74 6.21 -19.96 -18.09
CA PRO A 74 4.92 -19.50 -17.56
C PRO A 74 5.01 -18.97 -16.12
N ARG A 75 6.16 -19.12 -15.46
CA ARG A 75 6.44 -18.63 -14.12
C ARG A 75 7.82 -18.02 -14.08
N VAL A 76 7.92 -16.77 -13.61
CA VAL A 76 9.18 -16.05 -13.45
C VAL A 76 9.29 -15.56 -12.03
N GLU A 77 10.38 -15.94 -11.35
CA GLU A 77 10.72 -15.40 -10.04
C GLU A 77 11.81 -14.35 -10.20
N ILE A 78 11.59 -13.16 -9.65
CA ILE A 78 12.56 -12.08 -9.68
C ILE A 78 12.93 -11.74 -8.25
N GLN A 79 14.19 -11.99 -7.90
CA GLN A 79 14.73 -11.66 -6.60
C GLN A 79 14.90 -10.13 -6.49
N LEU A 80 14.26 -9.54 -5.48
CA LEU A 80 14.37 -8.12 -5.18
C LEU A 80 15.35 -7.89 -4.03
N GLN A 81 15.64 -6.62 -3.76
CA GLN A 81 16.40 -6.26 -2.56
C GLN A 81 15.59 -6.67 -1.32
N PRO A 82 16.24 -7.29 -0.31
CA PRO A 82 15.56 -7.64 0.93
C PRO A 82 14.91 -6.43 1.60
N LEU A 83 13.74 -6.65 2.20
CA LEU A 83 13.10 -5.66 3.06
C LEU A 83 13.81 -5.65 4.40
N GLN A 84 14.13 -4.47 4.91
CA GLN A 84 14.84 -4.33 6.17
C GLN A 84 14.37 -3.11 6.95
N LEU A 85 14.22 -3.29 8.27
CA LEU A 85 13.95 -2.20 9.20
C LEU A 85 14.63 -2.51 10.53
N ASN A 86 15.44 -1.56 11.02
CA ASN A 86 16.10 -1.74 12.31
C ASN A 86 15.05 -1.85 13.43
N GLY A 87 15.20 -2.90 14.24
CA GLY A 87 14.29 -3.25 15.31
C GLY A 87 13.02 -3.98 14.85
N GLY A 88 12.87 -4.29 13.56
CA GLY A 88 11.82 -5.18 13.06
C GLY A 88 10.73 -4.48 12.26
N ILE A 89 10.17 -5.22 11.30
CA ILE A 89 9.11 -4.76 10.40
C ILE A 89 7.76 -5.14 11.01
N ALA A 90 6.85 -4.17 11.17
CA ALA A 90 5.47 -4.42 11.60
C ALA A 90 4.46 -4.24 10.46
N ASP A 91 4.84 -3.51 9.42
CA ASP A 91 3.98 -3.19 8.28
C ASP A 91 4.81 -3.02 7.00
N ILE A 92 4.21 -3.38 5.87
CA ILE A 92 4.82 -3.33 4.54
C ILE A 92 3.81 -2.71 3.58
N ASP A 93 4.18 -1.60 2.96
CA ASP A 93 3.41 -0.96 1.90
C ASP A 93 4.14 -1.13 0.56
N ILE A 94 3.44 -1.62 -0.45
CA ILE A 94 3.96 -1.90 -1.79
C ILE A 94 3.13 -1.10 -2.79
N ASN A 95 3.75 -0.08 -3.36
CA ASN A 95 3.15 0.75 -4.41
C ASN A 95 3.85 0.49 -5.74
N ILE A 96 3.12 0.05 -6.75
CA ILE A 96 3.67 -0.31 -8.07
C ILE A 96 2.73 0.10 -9.19
N ASP A 97 3.32 0.43 -10.34
CA ASP A 97 2.61 0.36 -11.61
C ASP A 97 2.56 -1.11 -12.06
N SER A 98 1.37 -1.71 -12.17
CA SER A 98 1.23 -3.09 -12.63
C SER A 98 0.21 -3.23 -13.76
N LEU A 99 0.49 -4.17 -14.66
CA LEU A 99 -0.44 -4.68 -15.65
C LEU A 99 -0.62 -6.18 -15.40
N THR A 100 -1.84 -6.59 -15.01
CA THR A 100 -2.18 -7.98 -14.76
C THR A 100 -3.31 -8.39 -15.71
N PRO A 101 -2.98 -8.92 -16.91
CA PRO A 101 -3.99 -9.44 -17.83
C PRO A 101 -4.82 -10.58 -17.22
N GLU A 102 -6.00 -10.82 -17.78
CA GLU A 102 -6.88 -11.90 -17.34
C GLU A 102 -6.18 -13.27 -17.40
N GLY A 103 -6.24 -14.03 -16.31
CA GLY A 103 -5.59 -15.33 -16.18
C GLY A 103 -4.09 -15.27 -15.85
N THR A 104 -3.58 -14.11 -15.46
CA THR A 104 -2.22 -13.93 -14.92
C THR A 104 -2.28 -13.42 -13.47
N GLU A 105 -1.18 -13.55 -12.73
CA GLU A 105 -1.07 -13.13 -11.34
C GLU A 105 0.33 -12.57 -11.03
N ILE A 106 0.37 -11.52 -10.22
CA ILE A 106 1.58 -11.02 -9.58
C ILE A 106 1.49 -11.33 -8.10
N SER A 107 2.45 -12.09 -7.58
CA SER A 107 2.55 -12.40 -6.16
C SER A 107 3.84 -11.84 -5.58
N PHE A 108 3.72 -11.08 -4.50
CA PHE A 108 4.85 -10.64 -3.70
C PHE A 108 5.11 -11.65 -2.60
N GLU A 109 6.34 -12.11 -2.46
CA GLU A 109 6.66 -13.15 -1.49
C GLU A 109 7.85 -12.76 -0.62
N VAL A 110 7.76 -13.10 0.65
CA VAL A 110 8.86 -12.98 1.62
C VAL A 110 9.26 -14.35 2.14
N GLN A 111 10.51 -14.51 2.53
CA GLN A 111 10.99 -15.75 3.14
C GLN A 111 10.98 -15.67 4.66
N ILE A 112 10.33 -16.63 5.31
CA ILE A 112 10.30 -16.78 6.77
C ILE A 112 10.61 -18.23 7.12
N ASN A 113 11.59 -18.45 8.00
CA ASN A 113 12.06 -19.78 8.39
C ASN A 113 12.41 -20.67 7.18
N GLY A 114 13.01 -20.08 6.14
CA GLY A 114 13.40 -20.77 4.91
C GLY A 114 12.27 -21.02 3.92
N VAL A 115 11.01 -20.70 4.26
CA VAL A 115 9.83 -20.93 3.40
C VAL A 115 9.38 -19.61 2.80
N TRP A 116 9.21 -19.59 1.47
CA TRP A 116 8.60 -18.46 0.77
C TRP A 116 7.10 -18.44 1.01
N LYS A 117 6.59 -17.28 1.42
CA LYS A 117 5.18 -17.05 1.69
C LYS A 117 4.71 -15.78 0.98
N ALA A 118 3.57 -15.87 0.32
CA ALA A 118 2.95 -14.73 -0.33
C ALA A 118 2.46 -13.70 0.68
N LEU A 119 2.79 -12.44 0.44
CA LEU A 119 2.18 -11.28 1.08
C LEU A 119 0.75 -11.15 0.57
N GLY A 120 -0.20 -11.05 1.48
CA GLY A 120 -1.61 -10.95 1.12
C GLY A 120 -2.53 -11.33 2.29
N PRO A 121 -3.84 -11.22 2.09
CA PRO A 121 -4.83 -11.35 3.17
C PRO A 121 -4.88 -12.74 3.82
N ASN A 122 -4.31 -13.75 3.16
CA ASN A 122 -4.28 -15.12 3.67
C ASN A 122 -3.12 -15.39 4.64
N ASN A 123 -2.18 -14.45 4.78
CA ASN A 123 -0.99 -14.59 5.62
C ASN A 123 -0.81 -13.35 6.51
N ILE A 124 -1.80 -13.07 7.37
CA ILE A 124 -1.80 -11.88 8.25
C ILE A 124 -0.73 -11.93 9.35
N ASP A 125 -0.26 -13.11 9.72
CA ASP A 125 0.62 -13.31 10.87
C ASP A 125 2.12 -13.27 10.52
N LEU A 126 2.49 -12.96 9.27
CA LEU A 126 3.88 -13.03 8.80
C LEU A 126 4.83 -12.11 9.56
N LEU A 127 4.32 -11.00 10.09
CA LEU A 127 5.12 -9.99 10.77
C LEU A 127 5.07 -10.13 12.30
N ILE A 128 4.34 -11.13 12.80
CA ILE A 128 4.36 -11.47 14.23
C ILE A 128 5.77 -11.97 14.57
N GLY A 129 6.47 -11.22 15.43
CA GLY A 129 7.88 -11.44 15.76
C GLY A 129 8.84 -10.37 15.23
N LEU A 130 8.32 -9.37 14.51
CA LEU A 130 9.08 -8.17 14.09
C LEU A 130 10.40 -8.53 13.38
N PRO A 131 10.35 -9.30 12.26
CA PRO A 131 11.56 -9.68 11.55
C PRO A 131 12.29 -8.43 11.05
N PRO A 132 13.59 -8.24 11.37
CA PRO A 132 14.34 -7.06 10.97
C PRO A 132 14.79 -7.11 9.50
N LEU A 133 14.81 -8.31 8.92
CA LEU A 133 15.19 -8.57 7.54
C LEU A 133 14.30 -9.66 6.95
N LEU A 134 13.75 -9.41 5.76
CA LEU A 134 12.94 -10.35 5.00
C LEU A 134 13.48 -10.42 3.57
N PRO A 135 14.05 -11.57 3.13
CA PRO A 135 14.31 -11.80 1.72
C PRO A 135 13.01 -11.64 0.93
N PHE A 136 13.05 -10.89 -0.17
CA PHE A 136 11.87 -10.43 -0.88
C PHE A 136 11.97 -10.73 -2.37
N ARG A 137 10.89 -11.25 -2.94
CA ARG A 137 10.80 -11.54 -4.38
C ARG A 137 9.42 -11.22 -4.92
N ILE A 138 9.37 -11.06 -6.23
CA ILE A 138 8.13 -11.01 -6.98
C ILE A 138 8.04 -12.26 -7.86
N VAL A 139 6.87 -12.87 -7.89
CA VAL A 139 6.56 -14.06 -8.70
C VAL A 139 5.50 -13.66 -9.71
N LEU A 140 5.85 -13.75 -10.99
CA LEU A 140 4.96 -13.51 -12.11
C LEU A 140 4.44 -14.87 -12.59
N LEU A 141 3.12 -15.03 -12.59
CA LEU A 141 2.42 -16.22 -13.08
C LEU A 141 1.62 -15.83 -14.32
N GLY A 142 1.83 -16.53 -15.41
CA GLY A 142 1.09 -16.33 -16.66
C GLY A 142 1.17 -17.55 -17.55
N THR A 143 1.21 -17.30 -18.85
CA THR A 143 1.42 -18.32 -19.89
C THR A 143 2.61 -17.91 -20.76
N MET A 144 3.00 -18.78 -21.69
CA MET A 144 4.03 -18.41 -22.67
C MET A 144 3.55 -17.33 -23.65
N ASP A 145 2.24 -17.07 -23.73
CA ASP A 145 1.67 -16.08 -24.66
C ASP A 145 1.28 -14.76 -23.97
N VAL A 146 1.04 -14.80 -22.65
CA VAL A 146 0.59 -13.64 -21.87
C VAL A 146 1.23 -13.66 -20.49
N MET A 147 1.87 -12.55 -20.12
CA MET A 147 2.48 -12.36 -18.81
C MET A 147 1.99 -11.09 -18.13
N PRO A 148 1.94 -11.08 -16.79
CA PRO A 148 1.80 -9.83 -16.06
C PRO A 148 3.12 -9.05 -16.10
N GLY A 149 3.02 -7.74 -15.92
CA GLY A 149 4.15 -6.83 -15.90
C GLY A 149 4.05 -5.84 -14.76
N PHE A 150 5.20 -5.31 -14.34
CA PHE A 150 5.29 -4.26 -13.34
C PHE A 150 6.35 -3.22 -13.72
N GLY A 151 6.16 -1.99 -13.27
CA GLY A 151 7.04 -0.88 -13.54
C GLY A 151 8.30 -0.92 -12.68
N ALA A 152 9.46 -1.25 -13.24
CA ALA A 152 10.72 -1.20 -12.51
C ALA A 152 11.19 0.24 -12.20
N GLY A 153 12.10 0.37 -11.23
CA GLY A 153 12.74 1.63 -10.84
C GLY A 153 11.79 2.56 -10.09
N ILE A 154 11.73 3.83 -10.48
CA ILE A 154 10.91 4.86 -9.81
C ILE A 154 9.39 4.59 -9.85
N ARG A 155 8.94 3.64 -10.66
CA ARG A 155 7.54 3.22 -10.80
C ARG A 155 7.10 2.17 -9.78
N SER A 156 8.02 1.75 -8.91
CA SER A 156 7.75 0.83 -7.82
C SER A 156 8.48 1.28 -6.56
N GLN A 157 7.78 1.23 -5.43
CA GLN A 157 8.33 1.53 -4.12
C GLN A 157 7.80 0.51 -3.11
N THR A 158 8.67 0.12 -2.18
CA THR A 158 8.27 -0.61 -0.98
C THR A 158 8.71 0.16 0.25
N LEU A 159 7.79 0.38 1.18
CA LEU A 159 8.05 0.97 2.48
C LEU A 159 7.90 -0.10 3.54
N THR A 160 8.85 -0.15 4.48
CA THR A 160 8.69 -0.91 5.72
C THR A 160 8.48 0.07 6.85
N SER A 161 7.55 -0.24 7.75
CA SER A 161 7.26 0.64 8.87
C SER A 161 7.05 -0.15 10.16
N ARG A 162 7.18 0.57 11.28
CA ARG A 162 6.80 0.08 12.61
C ARG A 162 6.37 1.26 13.48
N PRO A 163 5.47 1.04 14.44
CA PRO A 163 5.31 1.96 15.55
C PRO A 163 6.61 2.06 16.35
N ARG A 164 6.91 3.26 16.82
CA ARG A 164 7.94 3.50 17.82
C ARG A 164 7.41 3.04 19.20
N ALA A 165 8.32 2.64 20.09
CA ALA A 165 7.96 2.22 21.45
C ALA A 165 7.60 3.40 22.38
N ASP A 166 7.81 4.63 21.94
CA ASP A 166 7.58 5.85 22.68
C ASP A 166 7.02 6.97 21.80
N TYR A 167 6.30 7.90 22.41
CA TYR A 167 5.92 9.16 21.77
C TYR A 167 6.10 10.34 22.72
N LYS A 168 6.21 11.52 22.11
CA LYS A 168 6.20 12.80 22.80
C LYS A 168 5.36 13.79 22.00
N HIS A 169 4.34 14.34 22.64
CA HIS A 169 3.47 15.37 22.08
C HIS A 169 3.54 16.63 22.94
N ILE A 170 3.70 17.78 22.31
CA ILE A 170 3.70 19.09 22.98
C ILE A 170 2.57 19.92 22.37
N SER A 171 1.66 20.41 23.21
CA SER A 171 0.56 21.26 22.78
C SER A 171 1.02 22.63 22.30
N THR A 172 0.12 23.33 21.61
CA THR A 172 0.18 24.79 21.51
C THR A 172 0.14 25.43 22.89
N ALA A 173 0.66 26.66 23.00
CA ALA A 173 0.65 27.40 24.25
C ALA A 173 -0.77 27.81 24.63
N ARG A 174 -1.13 27.58 25.89
CA ARG A 174 -2.32 28.14 26.52
C ARG A 174 -1.96 29.40 27.26
N ILE A 175 -2.74 30.45 27.05
CA ILE A 175 -2.64 31.73 27.77
C ILE A 175 -3.90 31.83 28.62
N LEU A 176 -3.70 32.02 29.93
CA LEU A 176 -4.77 32.11 30.89
C LEU A 176 -5.16 33.58 31.10
N PRO A 177 -6.46 33.88 31.29
CA PRO A 177 -6.93 35.24 31.52
C PRO A 177 -6.50 35.81 32.88
N ALA A 178 -6.14 34.95 33.83
CA ALA A 178 -5.62 35.30 35.14
C ALA A 178 -4.64 34.22 35.62
N ALA A 179 -3.86 34.52 36.65
CA ALA A 179 -2.96 33.54 37.25
C ALA A 179 -3.75 32.40 37.91
N CYS A 180 -3.58 31.17 37.43
CA CYS A 180 -4.21 29.97 37.99
C CYS A 180 -3.19 29.17 38.80
N LYS A 181 -3.61 28.70 39.98
CA LYS A 181 -2.78 27.88 40.87
C LYS A 181 -3.04 26.40 40.71
N THR A 182 -4.17 26.02 40.13
CA THR A 182 -4.50 24.63 39.87
C THR A 182 -4.80 24.42 38.39
N VAL A 183 -4.19 23.39 37.83
CA VAL A 183 -4.51 22.88 36.49
C VAL A 183 -4.82 21.41 36.60
N THR A 184 -5.92 20.98 35.98
CA THR A 184 -6.23 19.57 35.77
C THR A 184 -6.20 19.25 34.28
N VAL A 185 -5.60 18.12 33.93
CA VAL A 185 -5.53 17.63 32.54
C VAL A 185 -6.08 16.21 32.53
N ALA A 186 -7.21 15.99 31.87
CA ALA A 186 -7.81 14.69 31.67
C ALA A 186 -7.52 14.18 30.26
N THR A 187 -7.10 12.92 30.15
CA THR A 187 -6.78 12.28 28.87
C THR A 187 -7.49 10.95 28.76
N ARG A 188 -8.26 10.75 27.68
CA ARG A 188 -8.84 9.46 27.34
C ARG A 188 -7.80 8.64 26.57
N LEU A 189 -7.39 7.52 27.15
CA LEU A 189 -6.44 6.58 26.57
C LEU A 189 -7.21 5.35 26.11
N GLU A 190 -7.12 5.01 24.83
CA GLU A 190 -7.81 3.86 24.23
C GLU A 190 -6.81 2.80 23.78
N TYR A 191 -7.25 1.54 23.79
CA TYR A 191 -6.39 0.35 23.69
C TYR A 191 -5.33 0.30 24.81
N TRP A 192 -5.70 0.76 26.01
CA TRP A 192 -4.81 0.88 27.15
C TRP A 192 -4.62 -0.45 27.89
N GLU A 193 -3.37 -0.82 28.11
CA GLU A 193 -2.99 -1.98 28.91
C GLU A 193 -1.98 -1.57 29.98
N ALA A 194 -2.43 -1.45 31.23
CA ALA A 194 -1.63 -0.93 32.34
C ALA A 194 -0.32 -1.72 32.61
N ALA A 195 -0.25 -2.99 32.20
CA ALA A 195 0.95 -3.81 32.34
C ALA A 195 2.05 -3.48 31.31
N ARG A 196 1.67 -2.89 30.16
CA ARG A 196 2.55 -2.66 29.01
C ARG A 196 2.79 -1.17 28.74
N HIS A 197 1.83 -0.34 29.09
CA HIS A 197 1.81 1.06 28.70
C HIS A 197 2.14 1.99 29.86
N THR A 198 2.90 3.03 29.55
CA THR A 198 3.07 4.19 30.43
C THR A 198 2.54 5.43 29.73
N HIS A 199 1.98 6.34 30.51
CA HIS A 199 1.56 7.65 30.04
C HIS A 199 1.83 8.64 31.16
N VAL A 200 2.50 9.75 30.83
CA VAL A 200 2.79 10.85 31.74
C VAL A 200 2.41 12.18 31.11
N CYS A 201 1.94 13.09 31.94
CA CYS A 201 1.61 14.45 31.56
C CYS A 201 2.43 15.45 32.39
N LYS A 202 2.98 16.46 31.72
CA LYS A 202 3.81 17.52 32.30
C LYS A 202 3.32 18.87 31.79
N LEU A 203 3.52 19.92 32.57
CA LEU A 203 3.37 21.30 32.08
C LEU A 203 4.75 21.87 31.77
N LEU A 204 4.87 22.53 30.62
CA LEU A 204 6.01 23.35 30.28
C LEU A 204 5.65 24.80 30.58
N THR A 205 6.44 25.48 31.40
CA THR A 205 6.16 26.82 31.94
C THR A 205 7.35 27.77 31.82
N GLY A 206 7.17 29.02 32.23
CA GLY A 206 8.14 30.10 32.04
C GLY A 206 8.01 30.74 30.66
N ASP A 207 8.83 31.76 30.40
CA ASP A 207 8.71 32.56 29.16
C ASP A 207 9.04 31.79 27.89
N THR A 208 10.00 30.88 27.99
CA THR A 208 10.47 30.03 26.89
C THR A 208 9.86 28.63 26.92
N PHE A 209 8.99 28.32 27.90
CA PHE A 209 8.48 26.97 28.15
C PHE A 209 9.58 25.93 28.43
N ALA A 210 10.72 26.36 29.00
CA ALA A 210 11.84 25.47 29.34
C ALA A 210 11.68 24.80 30.72
N THR A 211 10.87 25.38 31.61
CA THR A 211 10.66 24.83 32.95
C THR A 211 9.64 23.69 32.88
N VAL A 212 10.00 22.51 33.38
CA VAL A 212 9.12 21.34 33.41
C VAL A 212 8.49 21.21 34.79
N VAL A 213 7.17 21.14 34.83
CA VAL A 213 6.39 20.83 36.03
C VAL A 213 5.75 19.45 35.87
N ASN A 214 6.09 18.52 36.76
CA ASN A 214 5.46 17.21 36.80
C ASN A 214 4.10 17.29 37.53
N ALA A 215 3.19 16.38 37.19
CA ALA A 215 1.92 16.27 37.91
C ALA A 215 2.17 15.91 39.38
N ASN A 216 1.40 16.52 40.29
CA ASN A 216 1.45 16.19 41.73
C ASN A 216 0.80 14.84 42.00
N SER A 217 -0.23 14.50 41.25
CA SER A 217 -0.94 13.23 41.31
C SER A 217 -1.65 12.94 40.00
N PHE A 218 -2.06 11.69 39.82
CA PHE A 218 -3.01 11.29 38.80
C PHE A 218 -4.02 10.28 39.35
N SER A 219 -5.17 10.17 38.69
CA SER A 219 -6.18 9.15 38.97
C SER A 219 -6.71 8.57 37.67
N ASP A 220 -7.03 7.28 37.69
CA ASP A 220 -7.59 6.57 36.54
C ASP A 220 -9.06 6.23 36.81
N GLU A 221 -9.92 6.63 35.87
CA GLU A 221 -11.33 6.27 35.84
C GLU A 221 -11.58 5.28 34.72
N LYS A 222 -12.29 4.19 35.04
CA LYS A 222 -12.73 3.22 34.04
C LYS A 222 -13.82 3.83 33.18
N THR A 223 -13.78 3.54 31.89
CA THR A 223 -14.85 3.92 30.97
C THR A 223 -15.75 2.71 30.67
N PRO A 224 -16.91 2.89 30.02
CA PRO A 224 -17.73 1.76 29.55
C PRO A 224 -16.99 0.84 28.57
N ASP A 225 -15.97 1.35 27.87
CA ASP A 225 -15.07 0.54 27.07
C ASP A 225 -13.96 -0.05 27.98
N PRO A 226 -13.84 -1.38 28.09
CA PRO A 226 -12.86 -2.03 28.96
C PRO A 226 -11.41 -1.79 28.52
N ALA A 227 -11.18 -1.44 27.25
CA ALA A 227 -9.85 -1.12 26.72
C ALA A 227 -9.53 0.38 26.83
N ALA A 228 -10.35 1.17 27.52
CA ALA A 228 -10.15 2.60 27.65
C ALA A 228 -10.26 3.10 29.09
N ILE A 229 -9.38 4.06 29.42
CA ILE A 229 -9.36 4.77 30.70
C ILE A 229 -9.37 6.27 30.48
N VAL A 230 -9.89 7.02 31.46
CA VAL A 230 -9.65 8.46 31.57
C VAL A 230 -8.65 8.67 32.70
N ARG A 231 -7.47 9.19 32.36
CA ARG A 231 -6.44 9.57 33.35
C ARG A 231 -6.47 11.07 33.56
N THR A 232 -6.69 11.49 34.80
CA THR A 232 -6.71 12.91 35.20
C THR A 232 -5.46 13.22 36.01
N TYR A 233 -4.70 14.21 35.56
CA TYR A 233 -3.51 14.73 36.22
C TYR A 233 -3.83 16.03 36.95
N VAL A 234 -3.30 16.21 38.15
CA VAL A 234 -3.46 17.43 38.96
C VAL A 234 -2.12 18.12 39.13
N PHE A 235 -2.08 19.42 38.85
CA PHE A 235 -0.91 20.28 39.02
C PHE A 235 -1.25 21.42 39.98
N ASN A 236 -0.45 21.55 41.04
CA ASN A 236 -0.52 22.61 42.04
C ASN A 236 0.68 23.53 41.84
N ILE A 237 0.42 24.79 41.48
CA ILE A 237 1.39 25.84 41.15
C ILE A 237 1.25 26.97 42.18
N PRO A 238 2.07 26.99 43.25
CA PRO A 238 1.93 27.95 44.34
C PRO A 238 1.96 29.42 43.88
N ASP A 239 2.88 29.73 42.98
CA ASP A 239 3.09 31.09 42.45
C ASP A 239 2.07 31.49 41.37
N GLY A 240 1.20 30.56 40.98
CA GLY A 240 0.28 30.69 39.85
C GLY A 240 1.00 30.68 38.50
N LEU A 241 0.25 30.35 37.45
CA LEU A 241 0.73 30.40 36.08
C LEU A 241 -0.23 31.22 35.21
N THR A 242 0.33 31.93 34.23
CA THR A 242 -0.44 32.69 33.24
C THR A 242 -0.33 32.09 31.83
N LYS A 243 0.63 31.19 31.61
CA LYS A 243 0.77 30.44 30.36
C LYS A 243 1.49 29.12 30.57
N PHE A 244 1.18 28.13 29.72
CA PHE A 244 1.83 26.83 29.72
C PHE A 244 1.66 26.09 28.39
N LYS A 245 2.46 25.05 28.17
CA LYS A 245 2.17 23.98 27.20
C LYS A 245 1.99 22.67 27.95
N ILE A 246 1.19 21.77 27.38
CA ILE A 246 1.01 20.41 27.89
C ILE A 246 1.94 19.50 27.12
N GLN A 247 2.80 18.78 27.82
CA GLN A 247 3.63 17.73 27.26
C GLN A 247 3.09 16.37 27.71
N GLN A 248 2.78 15.52 26.74
CA GLN A 248 2.35 14.14 26.96
C GLN A 248 3.43 13.21 26.43
N GLU A 249 3.86 12.27 27.25
CA GLU A 249 4.82 11.24 26.86
C GLU A 249 4.22 9.88 27.18
N GLY A 250 4.53 8.91 26.34
CA GLY A 250 4.00 7.56 26.45
C GLY A 250 4.99 6.52 25.99
N THR A 251 4.91 5.32 26.58
CA THR A 251 5.71 4.17 26.15
C THR A 251 4.87 2.90 26.06
N THR A 252 5.31 1.94 25.25
CA THR A 252 4.88 0.55 25.25
C THR A 252 6.10 -0.36 25.29
N ASP A 253 6.03 -1.46 26.03
CA ASP A 253 7.05 -2.52 25.99
C ASP A 253 6.89 -3.46 24.78
N ASN A 254 5.75 -3.37 24.07
CA ASN A 254 5.44 -4.15 22.89
C ASN A 254 4.86 -3.25 21.79
N VAL A 255 5.62 -3.01 20.72
CA VAL A 255 5.19 -2.15 19.60
C VAL A 255 4.09 -2.73 18.72
N LEU A 256 3.75 -4.02 18.90
CA LEU A 256 2.58 -4.63 18.27
C LEU A 256 1.30 -4.39 19.09
N VAL A 257 1.43 -3.88 20.32
CA VAL A 257 0.33 -3.53 21.22
C VAL A 257 0.48 -2.06 21.60
N THR A 258 -0.08 -1.19 20.78
CA THR A 258 -0.03 0.26 20.97
C THR A 258 -1.33 0.78 21.56
N TYR A 259 -1.25 1.92 22.26
CA TYR A 259 -2.41 2.70 22.67
C TYR A 259 -2.37 4.08 21.98
N HIS A 260 -3.49 4.80 22.03
CA HIS A 260 -3.53 6.19 21.58
C HIS A 260 -4.27 7.10 22.56
N VAL A 261 -3.99 8.40 22.47
CA VAL A 261 -4.74 9.44 23.19
C VAL A 261 -5.90 9.86 22.30
N ALA A 262 -7.11 9.43 22.63
CA ALA A 262 -8.33 9.75 21.87
C ALA A 262 -8.81 11.18 22.15
N GLU A 263 -8.67 11.65 23.39
CA GLU A 263 -9.12 12.97 23.82
C GLU A 263 -8.20 13.56 24.89
N ARG A 264 -8.08 14.89 24.89
CA ARG A 264 -7.48 15.67 25.97
C ARG A 264 -8.37 16.85 26.33
N TYR A 265 -8.78 16.90 27.59
CA TYR A 265 -9.45 18.04 28.22
C TYR A 265 -8.55 18.65 29.30
N ASP A 266 -8.60 19.96 29.48
CA ASP A 266 -7.90 20.63 30.56
C ASP A 266 -8.70 21.80 31.14
N LEU A 267 -8.64 21.95 32.47
CA LEU A 267 -9.31 22.97 33.25
C LEU A 267 -8.29 23.69 34.12
N SER A 268 -8.36 25.01 34.19
CA SER A 268 -7.47 25.85 35.00
C SER A 268 -8.28 26.79 35.87
N TYR A 269 -7.95 26.89 37.16
CA TYR A 269 -8.68 27.75 38.09
C TYR A 269 -7.78 28.28 39.22
N SER A 270 -8.23 29.38 39.81
CA SER A 270 -7.64 30.03 40.97
C SER A 270 -8.45 29.64 42.21
N ASN A 271 -7.93 28.73 43.03
CA ASN A 271 -8.39 28.60 44.42
C ASN A 271 -7.55 29.47 45.34
#